data_AF-A0A087TSH4-F1
#
_entry.id   AF-A0A087TSH4-F1
#
_cell.length_a   1.000
_cell.length_b   1.000
_cell.length_c   1.000
_cell.angle_alpha   90.00
_cell.angle_beta   90.00
_cell.angle_gamma   90.00
#
_symmetry.space_group_name_H-M   'P 1'
#
loop_
_entity.id
_entity.type
_entity.pdbx_description
1 polymer ?
#
loop_
_entity_poly.entity_id
_entity_poly.type
_entity_poly.pdbx_seq_one_letter_code
_entity_poly.pdbx_strand_id
1 'polypeptide(L)'
;MANDMTITGTKGCVKLPKNMWCPVIVETPEKTYEFPLPDTKAPCNYIHSSGLRYEAIEVRECLKKGVLESSIMPLEDSIKLAEIMDEIRQQIGVKHED
;
A
#
# COMPACT_ATOMS: atom_id res chain seq x y z
N MET A 1 11.46 16.68 0.35
CA MET A 1 10.02 16.39 0.16
C MET A 1 9.63 15.31 1.15
N ALA A 2 8.49 15.44 1.81
CA ALA A 2 7.95 14.38 2.65
C ALA A 2 7.21 13.38 1.74
N ASN A 3 7.46 12.08 1.90
CA ASN A 3 6.71 11.05 1.17
C ASN A 3 5.40 10.75 1.92
N ASP A 4 4.49 11.73 1.94
CA ASP A 4 3.20 11.68 2.62
C ASP A 4 2.04 11.53 1.64
N MET A 5 0.88 11.11 2.15
CA MET A 5 -0.38 11.06 1.40
C MET A 5 -1.45 11.79 2.20
N THR A 6 -2.29 12.55 1.51
CA THR A 6 -3.44 13.22 2.12
C THR A 6 -4.68 12.97 1.27
N ILE A 7 -5.77 12.58 1.91
CA ILE A 7 -7.10 12.49 1.31
C ILE A 7 -7.93 13.61 1.93
N THR A 8 -8.39 14.55 1.10
CA THR A 8 -9.16 15.72 1.54
C THR A 8 -10.61 15.58 1.10
N GLY A 9 -11.54 15.75 2.04
CA GLY A 9 -12.98 15.84 1.78
C GLY A 9 -13.56 17.12 2.36
N THR A 10 -14.88 17.28 2.23
CA THR A 10 -15.61 18.46 2.72
C THR A 10 -15.60 18.62 4.25
N LYS A 11 -15.27 17.55 4.98
CA LYS A 11 -15.27 17.51 6.46
C LYS A 11 -13.87 17.51 7.08
N GLY A 12 -12.82 17.67 6.27
CA GLY A 12 -11.43 17.65 6.72
C GLY A 12 -10.56 16.69 5.93
N CYS A 13 -9.38 16.40 6.46
CA CYS A 13 -8.34 15.63 5.79
C CYS A 13 -7.89 14.44 6.62
N VAL A 14 -7.63 13.31 5.96
CA VAL A 14 -6.91 12.16 6.52
C VAL A 14 -5.52 12.14 5.91
N LYS A 15 -4.48 11.99 6.73
CA LYS A 15 -3.09 12.05 6.30
C LYS A 15 -2.31 10.83 6.78
N LEU A 16 -1.46 10.29 5.90
CA LEU A 16 -0.41 9.34 6.22
C LEU A 16 0.92 10.10 6.27
N PRO A 17 1.39 10.52 7.46
CA PRO A 17 2.59 11.32 7.57
C PRO A 17 3.84 10.45 7.42
N LYS A 18 4.58 10.66 6.33
CA LYS A 18 5.85 9.95 5.98
C LYS A 18 5.65 8.47 5.67
N ASN A 19 6.55 7.92 4.86
CA ASN A 19 6.59 6.50 4.50
C ASN A 19 5.21 5.95 4.10
N MET A 20 4.47 6.70 3.29
CA MET A 20 3.10 6.35 2.86
C MET A 20 2.96 4.90 2.35
N TRP A 21 3.99 4.36 1.69
CA TRP A 21 3.98 2.99 1.15
C TRP A 21 4.06 1.90 2.23
N CYS A 22 4.34 2.25 3.48
CA CYS A 22 4.37 1.35 4.64
C CYS A 22 4.01 2.11 5.94
N PRO A 23 2.77 2.63 6.04
CA PRO A 23 2.41 3.58 7.08
C PRO A 23 2.21 2.90 8.44
N VAL A 24 2.63 3.58 9.51
CA VAL A 24 2.35 3.20 10.91
C VAL A 24 1.62 4.30 11.67
N ILE A 25 1.35 5.43 11.01
CA ILE A 25 0.67 6.59 11.58
C ILE A 25 -0.43 7.01 10.62
N VAL A 26 -1.60 7.35 11.16
CA VAL A 26 -2.71 7.96 10.44
C VAL A 26 -3.20 9.17 11.24
N GLU A 27 -3.14 10.35 10.64
CA GLU A 27 -3.67 11.59 11.21
C GLU A 27 -5.07 11.84 10.64
N THR A 28 -6.06 12.03 11.51
CA THR A 28 -7.42 12.45 11.15
C THR A 28 -7.72 13.81 11.76
N PRO A 29 -8.83 14.48 11.39
CA PRO A 29 -9.21 15.76 12.01
C PRO A 29 -9.44 15.65 13.52
N GLU A 30 -9.78 14.46 14.01
CA GLU A 30 -10.10 14.23 15.41
C GLU A 30 -8.89 13.80 16.22
N LYS A 31 -8.02 12.94 15.66
CA LYS A 31 -6.84 12.44 16.38
C LYS A 31 -5.83 11.77 15.46
N THR A 32 -4.66 11.49 16.03
CA THR A 32 -3.63 10.66 15.42
C THR A 32 -3.73 9.23 15.94
N TYR A 33 -3.59 8.26 15.04
CA TYR A 33 -3.54 6.84 15.33
C TYR A 33 -2.15 6.31 15.02
N GLU A 34 -1.62 5.47 15.90
CA GLU A 34 -0.36 4.76 15.70
C GLU A 34 -0.60 3.25 15.69
N PHE A 35 0.04 2.56 14.76
CA PHE A 35 -0.05 1.12 14.51
C PHE A 35 1.37 0.54 14.54
N PRO A 36 1.94 0.28 15.74
CA PRO A 36 3.30 -0.21 15.86
C PRO A 36 3.44 -1.56 15.18
N LEU A 37 4.58 -1.75 14.52
CA LEU A 37 4.88 -3.01 13.84
C LEU A 37 5.50 -4.00 14.84
N PRO A 38 5.19 -5.29 14.72
CA PRO A 38 5.81 -6.33 15.53
C PRO A 38 7.31 -6.46 15.20
N ASP A 39 8.09 -6.90 16.18
CA ASP A 39 9.52 -7.16 16.00
C ASP A 39 9.81 -8.27 14.98
N THR A 40 11.02 -8.23 14.43
CA THR A 40 11.56 -9.24 13.54
C THR A 40 12.72 -9.97 14.21
N LYS A 41 12.90 -11.25 13.87
CA LYS A 41 14.01 -12.07 14.39
C LYS A 41 15.36 -11.69 13.80
N ALA A 42 15.35 -11.04 12.64
CA ALA A 42 16.50 -10.61 11.88
C ALA A 42 16.23 -9.20 11.32
N PRO A 43 17.28 -8.40 11.06
CA PRO A 43 17.11 -7.09 10.46
C PRO A 43 16.47 -7.21 9.07
N CYS A 44 15.58 -6.28 8.77
CA CYS A 44 15.02 -6.14 7.43
C CYS A 44 15.87 -5.19 6.58
N ASN A 45 15.91 -5.44 5.28
CA ASN A 45 16.63 -4.57 4.33
C ASN A 45 15.94 -3.21 4.14
N TYR A 46 14.61 -3.16 4.27
CA TYR A 46 13.82 -1.96 4.05
C TYR A 46 13.06 -1.54 5.29
N ILE A 47 12.72 -0.25 5.34
CA ILE A 47 11.94 0.33 6.43
C ILE A 47 10.58 -0.38 6.53
N HIS A 48 10.16 -0.66 7.76
CA HIS A 48 8.84 -1.23 8.08
C HIS A 48 8.51 -2.58 7.39
N SER A 49 9.50 -3.31 6.85
CA SER A 49 9.24 -4.60 6.17
C SER A 49 8.61 -5.68 7.06
N SER A 50 8.63 -5.51 8.39
CA SER A 50 7.84 -6.37 9.27
C SER A 50 6.34 -6.39 8.91
N GLY A 51 5.83 -5.32 8.29
CA GLY A 51 4.46 -5.19 7.80
C GLY A 51 4.12 -6.11 6.62
N LEU A 52 5.08 -6.66 5.88
CA LEU A 52 4.83 -7.65 4.81
C LEU A 52 4.13 -8.91 5.32
N ARG A 53 4.10 -9.14 6.65
CA ARG A 53 3.30 -10.21 7.23
C ARG A 53 1.79 -10.03 7.01
N TYR A 54 1.31 -8.80 6.85
CA TYR A 54 -0.12 -8.53 6.67
C TYR A 54 -0.62 -9.06 5.32
N GLU A 55 0.12 -8.82 4.24
CA GLU A 55 -0.19 -9.41 2.93
C GLU A 55 0.03 -10.93 2.93
N ALA A 56 1.04 -11.45 3.63
CA ALA A 56 1.24 -12.90 3.77
C ALA A 56 0.08 -13.59 4.51
N ILE A 57 -0.50 -12.93 5.52
CA ILE A 57 -1.69 -13.41 6.24
C ILE A 57 -2.90 -13.40 5.30
N GLU A 58 -3.10 -12.33 4.52
CA GLU A 58 -4.22 -12.24 3.57
C GLU A 58 -4.17 -13.37 2.53
N VAL A 59 -3.00 -13.64 1.93
CA VAL A 59 -2.82 -14.77 0.99
C VAL A 59 -3.18 -16.10 1.65
N ARG A 60 -2.70 -16.32 2.89
CA ARG A 60 -3.02 -17.55 3.62
C ARG A 60 -4.53 -17.70 3.86
N GLU A 61 -5.23 -16.63 4.22
CA GLU A 61 -6.67 -16.67 4.41
C GLU A 61 -7.45 -16.87 3.10
N CYS A 62 -6.97 -16.31 1.99
CA CYS A 62 -7.53 -16.59 0.66
C CYS A 62 -7.42 -18.08 0.31
N LEU A 63 -6.23 -18.66 0.48
CA LEU A 63 -5.99 -20.08 0.20
C LEU A 63 -6.87 -21.00 1.05
N LYS A 64 -7.01 -20.70 2.34
CA LYS A 64 -7.90 -21.45 3.24
C LYS A 64 -9.37 -21.40 2.82
N LYS A 65 -9.81 -20.27 2.28
CA LYS A 65 -11.17 -20.09 1.77
C LYS A 65 -11.39 -20.73 0.39
N GLY A 66 -10.31 -21.17 -0.28
CA GLY A 66 -10.37 -21.72 -1.63
C GLY A 66 -10.71 -20.68 -2.70
N VAL A 67 -10.46 -19.40 -2.44
CA VAL A 67 -10.65 -18.33 -3.44
C VAL A 67 -9.38 -18.14 -4.26
N LEU A 68 -9.55 -17.69 -5.51
CA LEU A 68 -8.45 -17.55 -6.47
C LEU A 68 -7.80 -16.15 -6.45
N GLU A 69 -8.40 -15.20 -5.75
CA GLU A 69 -7.92 -13.81 -5.64
C GLU A 69 -8.29 -13.21 -4.27
N SER A 70 -7.62 -12.12 -3.90
CA SER A 70 -7.95 -11.36 -2.69
C SER A 70 -9.11 -10.40 -2.97
N SER A 71 -10.05 -10.31 -2.04
CA SER A 71 -11.10 -9.28 -2.10
C SER A 71 -10.58 -7.87 -1.80
N ILE A 72 -9.39 -7.75 -1.20
CA ILE A 72 -8.75 -6.45 -0.91
C ILE A 72 -7.97 -5.97 -2.14
N MET A 73 -7.38 -6.90 -2.91
CA MET A 73 -6.67 -6.62 -4.15
C MET A 73 -7.14 -7.59 -5.25
N PRO A 74 -8.29 -7.33 -5.90
CA PRO A 74 -8.77 -8.14 -7.01
C PRO A 74 -7.82 -8.11 -8.22
N LEU A 75 -7.92 -9.12 -9.09
CA LEU A 75 -7.14 -9.18 -10.33
C LEU A 75 -7.45 -7.99 -11.25
N GLU A 76 -8.72 -7.59 -11.33
CA GLU A 76 -9.15 -6.45 -12.15
C GLU A 76 -8.47 -5.14 -11.72
N ASP A 77 -8.32 -4.90 -10.42
CA ASP A 77 -7.64 -3.70 -9.92
C ASP A 77 -6.13 -3.74 -10.19
N SER A 78 -5.53 -4.95 -10.20
CA SER A 78 -4.12 -5.13 -10.59
C SER A 78 -3.90 -4.77 -12.06
N ILE A 79 -4.83 -5.19 -12.93
CA ILE A 79 -4.81 -4.86 -14.36
C ILE A 79 -4.97 -3.35 -14.55
N LYS A 80 -5.98 -2.73 -13.92
CA LYS A 80 -6.21 -1.28 -14.01
C LYS A 80 -4.99 -0.46 -13.56
N LEU A 81 -4.33 -0.87 -12.47
CA LEU A 81 -3.12 -0.22 -12.01
C LEU A 81 -1.99 -0.34 -13.04
N ALA A 82 -1.79 -1.52 -13.63
CA ALA A 82 -0.79 -1.73 -14.69
C ALA A 82 -1.08 -0.84 -15.91
N GLU A 83 -2.33 -0.80 -16.38
CA GLU A 83 -2.77 0.05 -17.50
C GLU A 83 -2.51 1.54 -17.23
N ILE A 84 -2.86 2.04 -16.05
CA ILE A 84 -2.59 3.43 -15.65
C ILE A 84 -1.08 3.72 -15.66
N MET A 85 -0.28 2.81 -15.11
CA MET A 85 1.17 3.00 -15.06
C MET A 85 1.79 2.99 -16.47
N ASP A 86 1.32 2.12 -17.37
CA ASP A 86 1.80 2.04 -18.75
C ASP A 86 1.39 3.26 -19.57
N GLU A 87 0.17 3.76 -19.41
CA GLU A 87 -0.28 5.01 -20.03
C GLU A 87 0.60 6.19 -19.57
N ILE A 88 0.91 6.30 -18.27
CA ILE A 88 1.82 7.34 -17.76
C ILE A 88 3.19 7.23 -18.43
N ARG A 89 3.76 6.03 -18.55
CA ARG A 89 5.06 5.80 -19.22
C ARG A 89 5.02 6.18 -20.69
N GLN A 90 3.94 5.83 -21.39
CA GLN A 90 3.74 6.17 -22.79
C GLN A 90 3.69 7.68 -23.00
N GLN A 91 2.96 8.42 -22.15
CA GLN A 91 2.85 9.89 -22.23
C GLN A 91 4.20 10.60 -22.07
N ILE A 92 5.12 10.02 -21.29
CA ILE A 92 6.48 10.57 -21.08
C ILE A 92 7.54 9.95 -22.00
N GLY A 93 7.15 9.09 -22.95
CA GLY A 93 8.05 8.49 -23.94
C GLY A 93 8.97 7.39 -23.40
N VAL A 94 8.69 6.83 -22.22
CA VAL A 94 9.42 5.67 -21.70
C VAL A 94 8.97 4.42 -22.46
N LYS A 95 9.93 3.74 -23.09
CA LYS A 95 9.70 2.48 -23.80
C LYS A 95 10.48 1.36 -23.13
N HIS A 96 9.84 0.20 -23.04
CA HIS A 96 10.49 -1.04 -22.65
C HIS A 96 10.80 -1.85 -23.90
N GLU A 97 11.89 -2.60 -23.87
CA GLU A 97 12.11 -3.67 -24.85
C GLU A 97 11.20 -4.83 -24.48
N ASP A 98 10.68 -5.53 -25.50
CA ASP A 98 9.89 -6.75 -25.33
C ASP A 98 10.77 -7.94 -24.91
#